data_AF-A0A8E6TSQ0-F1
#
_entry.id   AF-A0A8E6TSQ0-F1
#
_cell.length_a   1.000
_cell.length_b   1.000
_cell.length_c   1.000
_cell.angle_alpha   90.00
_cell.angle_beta   90.00
_cell.angle_gamma   90.00
#
_symmetry.space_group_name_H-M   'P 1'
#
loop_
_entity.id
_entity.type
_entity.pdbx_description
1 polymer ?
#
loop_
_entity_poly.entity_id
_entity_poly.type
_entity_poly.pdbx_seq_one_letter_code
_entity_poly.pdbx_strand_id
1 'polypeptide(L)' 'MRVDGNTVTEEGRILGDRKQRIYDVRVGPDGYLYVLTDESDGQLLKVSPAATR' A
#
# COMPACT_ATOMS: atom_id res chain seq x y z
N MET A 1 9.10 13.47 -1.93
CA MET A 1 8.76 14.48 -0.91
C MET A 1 8.46 15.77 -1.65
N ARG A 2 7.20 16.18 -1.70
CA ARG A 2 6.79 17.49 -2.23
C ARG A 2 6.60 18.44 -1.07
N VAL A 3 7.04 19.68 -1.25
CA VAL A 3 6.90 20.75 -0.25
C VAL A 3 6.16 21.89 -0.93
N ASP A 4 4.95 22.20 -0.44
CA ASP A 4 4.17 23.36 -0.85
C ASP A 4 4.01 24.30 0.36
N GLY A 5 4.77 25.40 0.35
CA GLY A 5 4.81 26.37 1.44
C GLY A 5 5.30 25.76 2.75
N ASN A 6 4.37 25.45 3.66
CA ASN A 6 4.62 24.82 4.97
C ASN A 6 4.18 23.35 5.04
N THR A 7 3.63 22.80 3.95
CA THR A 7 3.10 21.43 3.92
C THR A 7 4.11 20.50 3.30
N VAL A 8 4.59 19.54 4.09
CA VAL A 8 5.38 18.40 3.61
C VAL A 8 4.42 17.26 3.29
N THR A 9 4.31 16.88 2.04
CA THR A 9 3.63 15.65 1.63
C THR A 9 4.66 14.57 1.29
N GLU A 10 4.71 13.54 2.12
CA GLU A 10 5.27 12.26 1.72
C GLU A 10 4.29 11.61 0.75
N GLU A 11 4.72 11.40 -0.49
CA GLU A 11 3.99 10.63 -1.50
C GLU A 11 4.03 9.14 -1.12
N GLY A 12 3.33 8.79 -0.04
CA GLY A 12 3.10 7.39 0.32
C GLY A 12 2.28 6.71 -0.77
N ARG A 13 2.60 5.46 -1.10
CA ARG A 13 1.76 4.68 -1.99
C ARG A 13 0.45 4.37 -1.26
N ILE A 14 -0.66 4.84 -1.82
CA ILE A 14 -2.00 4.61 -1.27
C ILE A 14 -2.61 3.38 -1.94
N LEU A 15 -3.17 2.51 -1.13
CA LEU A 15 -4.01 1.41 -1.61
C LEU A 15 -5.35 2.03 -2.04
N GLY A 16 -5.47 2.35 -3.33
CA GLY A 16 -6.48 3.24 -3.91
C GLY A 16 -7.88 3.13 -3.29
N ASP A 17 -8.55 2.00 -3.48
CA ASP A 17 -9.94 1.79 -3.05
C ASP A 17 -10.13 1.81 -1.52
N ARG A 18 -9.07 1.52 -0.78
CA ARG A 18 -9.10 1.40 0.69
C ARG A 18 -8.62 2.66 1.40
N LYS A 19 -8.01 3.61 0.67
CA LYS A 19 -7.40 4.84 1.23
C LYS A 19 -6.41 4.55 2.38
N GLN A 20 -5.79 3.38 2.37
CA GLN A 20 -4.80 2.96 3.36
C GLN A 20 -3.38 3.24 2.86
N ARG A 21 -2.46 3.57 3.77
CA ARG A 21 -1.04 3.76 3.43
C ARG A 21 -0.36 2.40 3.40
N ILE A 22 0.44 2.16 2.36
CA ILE A 22 1.24 0.94 2.23
C ILE A 22 2.57 1.15 2.97
N TYR A 23 2.89 0.24 3.89
CA TYR A 23 4.17 0.20 4.62
C TYR A 23 5.20 -0.67 3.88
N ASP A 24 4.83 -1.91 3.57
CA ASP A 24 5.70 -2.87 2.86
C ASP A 24 4.89 -3.74 1.89
N VAL A 25 5.56 -4.25 0.85
CA VAL A 25 4.99 -5.18 -0.11
C VAL A 25 5.99 -6.29 -0.38
N ARG A 26 5.57 -7.55 -0.20
CA ARG A 26 6.39 -8.73 -0.52
C ARG A 26 5.68 -9.66 -1.49
N VAL A 27 6.47 -10.28 -2.36
CA VAL A 27 5.99 -11.36 -3.23
C VAL A 27 6.11 -12.67 -2.46
N GLY A 28 5.01 -13.42 -2.34
CA GLY A 28 5.02 -14.75 -1.76
C GLY A 28 5.51 -15.82 -2.73
N PRO A 29 6.00 -16.97 -2.22
CA PRO A 29 6.39 -18.10 -3.07
C PRO A 29 5.19 -18.73 -3.82
N ASP A 30 3.97 -18.38 -3.43
CA ASP A 30 2.72 -18.79 -4.07
C ASP A 30 2.26 -17.83 -5.19
N GLY A 31 3.05 -16.80 -5.49
CA GLY A 31 2.78 -15.85 -6.58
C GLY A 31 1.82 -14.70 -6.22
N TYR A 32 1.41 -14.57 -4.95
CA TYR A 32 0.58 -13.45 -4.48
C TYR A 32 1.44 -12.31 -3.94
N LEU A 33 0.84 -11.12 -3.84
CA LEU A 33 1.42 -9.98 -3.12
C LEU A 33 0.88 -9.94 -1.69
N TYR A 34 1.77 -9.69 -0.73
CA TYR A 34 1.46 -9.49 0.68
C TYR A 34 1.76 -8.04 1.04
N VAL A 35 0.71 -7.30 1.39
CA VAL A 35 0.76 -5.85 1.64
C VAL A 35 0.53 -5.60 3.12
N LEU A 36 1.48 -4.90 3.77
CA LEU A 36 1.32 -4.42 5.14
C LEU A 36 0.88 -2.95 5.10
N THR A 37 -0.14 -2.59 5.88
CA THR A 37 -0.60 -1.20 6.00
C THR A 37 0.00 -0.51 7.23
N ASP A 38 0.13 0.82 7.15
CA ASP A 38 0.82 1.68 8.12
C ASP A 38 -0.11 2.26 9.21
N GLU A 39 -1.33 1.73 9.37
CA GLU A 39 -2.25 2.19 10.41
C GLU A 39 -1.93 1.58 11.78
N SER A 40 -2.39 2.22 12.88
CA SER A 40 -2.20 1.71 14.24
C SER A 40 -2.77 0.30 14.47
N ASP A 41 -3.79 -0.08 13.70
CA ASP A 41 -4.32 -1.45 13.61
C ASP A 41 -4.01 -2.01 12.20
N GLY A 42 -2.71 -2.05 11.89
CA GLY A 42 -2.20 -2.39 10.57
C GLY A 42 -2.68 -3.76 10.09
N GLN A 43 -2.98 -3.84 8.80
CA GLN A 43 -3.52 -5.03 8.16
C GLN A 43 -2.47 -5.72 7.30
N LEU A 44 -2.44 -7.06 7.34
CA LEU A 44 -1.75 -7.87 6.36
C LEU A 44 -2.76 -8.35 5.31
N LEU A 45 -2.62 -7.86 4.08
CA LEU A 45 -3.52 -8.17 2.96
C LEU A 45 -2.84 -9.13 1.99
N LYS A 46 -3.56 -10.15 1.53
CA LYS A 46 -3.16 -11.00 0.41
C LYS A 46 -3.86 -10.52 -0.86
N VAL A 47 -3.08 -10.14 -1.86
CA VAL A 47 -3.57 -9.55 -3.11
C VAL A 47 -3.22 -10.48 -4.27
N SER A 48 -4.23 -10.85 -5.04
CA SER A 48 -4.06 -11.57 -6.32
C SER A 48 -4.05 -10.59 -7.48
N PRO A 49 -3.41 -10.93 -8.61
CA PRO A 49 -3.66 -10.25 -9.87
C PRO A 49 -5.18 -10.20 -10.13
N ALA A 50 -5.66 -9.08 -10.65
CA ALA A 50 -7.01 -9.02 -11.18
C ALA A 50 -7.10 -10.01 -12.35
N ALA A 51 -8.17 -10.81 -12.40
CA ALA A 51 -8.43 -11.62 -13.57
C ALA A 51 -8.60 -10.69 -14.78
N THR A 52 -7.65 -10.72 -15.72
CA THR A 52 -7.82 -10.06 -17.01
C THR A 52 -8.99 -10.73 -17.70
N ARG A 53 -10.06 -9.97 -17.94
CA ARG A 53 -11.18 -10.42 -18.76
C ARG A 53 -10.98 -10.00 -20.20
#